data_AF-A0A524F0E9-F1
#
_entry.id   AF-A0A524F0E9-F1
#
_cell.length_a   1.000
_cell.length_b   1.000
_cell.length_c   1.000
_cell.angle_alpha   90.00
_cell.angle_beta   90.00
_cell.angle_gamma   90.00
#
_symmetry.space_group_name_H-M   'P 1'
#
loop_
_entity.id
_entity.type
_entity.pdbx_description
1 polymer ?
#
loop_
_entity_poly.entity_id
_entity_poly.type
_entity_poly.pdbx_seq_one_letter_code
_entity_poly.pdbx_strand_id
1 'polypeptide(L)'
;MSMKVYYLSDDRIVQIASKEKMQKWQGEAPLVYINYIRDTYLRTYGSKTNQNEISSYLDAAMQEIAIPKLIEALNSNDEDEVLGILTRIEDMSRKNPDLIKITLSHVEKKQSHSNKEISSLAVKVQKNYDRAIKRRQIKKKLAENEKIGGTDAELDQRLVSGAITESEYLRLKKERIQAYQELED
;
A
#
# COMPACT_ATOMS: atom_id res chain seq x y z
N MET A 1 27.06 0.91 15.06
CA MET A 1 26.32 1.76 16.05
C MET A 1 24.88 1.25 16.14
N SER A 2 24.22 1.32 17.31
CA SER A 2 22.86 0.75 17.44
C SER A 2 21.74 1.61 16.84
N MET A 3 21.95 2.92 16.69
CA MET A 3 20.96 3.87 16.21
C MET A 3 21.60 4.87 15.22
N LYS A 4 20.83 5.32 14.24
CA LYS A 4 21.10 6.48 13.38
C LYS A 4 20.42 7.70 14.03
N VAL A 5 21.20 8.75 14.27
CA VAL A 5 20.75 9.96 14.95
C VAL A 5 20.61 11.12 13.96
N TYR A 6 19.51 11.85 14.07
CA TYR A 6 19.22 13.07 13.34
C TYR A 6 19.01 14.22 14.33
N TYR A 7 19.67 15.34 14.08
CA TYR A 7 19.47 16.58 14.81
C TYR A 7 18.49 17.44 14.01
N LEU A 8 17.31 17.68 14.58
CA LEU A 8 16.29 18.46 13.92
C LEU A 8 16.59 19.96 14.04
N SER A 9 15.95 20.77 13.19
CA SER A 9 16.11 22.22 13.16
C SER A 9 15.46 22.94 14.34
N ASP A 10 14.70 22.21 15.16
CA ASP A 10 13.98 22.67 16.36
C ASP A 10 14.59 22.10 17.64
N ASP A 11 15.89 21.79 17.61
CA ASP A 11 16.69 21.22 18.71
C ASP A 11 16.25 19.85 19.23
N ARG A 12 15.25 19.21 18.60
CA ARG A 12 14.87 17.83 18.91
C ARG A 12 15.83 16.83 18.28
N ILE A 13 16.00 15.70 18.93
CA ILE A 13 16.82 14.59 18.44
C ILE A 13 15.90 13.42 18.05
N VAL A 14 16.05 12.91 16.84
CA VAL A 14 15.35 11.71 16.36
C VAL A 14 16.35 10.57 16.26
N GLN A 15 16.01 9.43 16.83
CA GLN A 15 16.81 8.22 16.76
C GLN A 15 16.03 7.12 16.03
N ILE A 16 16.61 6.62 14.94
CA ILE A 16 16.04 5.52 14.14
C ILE A 16 17.00 4.34 14.26
N ALA A 17 16.49 3.11 14.30
CA ALA A 17 17.35 1.93 14.32
C ALA A 17 18.33 1.96 13.12
N SER A 18 19.59 1.61 13.36
CA SER A 18 20.57 1.55 12.27
C SER A 18 20.28 0.38 11.32
N LYS A 19 20.77 0.47 10.09
CA LYS A 19 20.73 -0.61 9.09
C LYS A 19 21.36 -1.88 9.66
N GLU A 20 22.54 -1.76 10.27
CA GLU A 20 23.24 -2.83 10.99
C GLU A 20 22.37 -3.51 12.06
N LYS A 21 21.56 -2.73 12.78
CA LYS A 21 20.65 -3.26 13.81
C LYS A 21 19.46 -3.97 13.18
N MET A 22 18.84 -3.38 12.16
CA MET A 22 17.72 -3.99 11.42
C MET A 22 18.14 -5.31 10.75
N GLN A 23 19.38 -5.43 10.30
CA GLN A 23 19.91 -6.67 9.72
C GLN A 23 19.88 -7.86 10.69
N LYS A 24 19.88 -7.59 12.00
CA LYS A 24 19.81 -8.62 13.05
C LYS A 24 18.37 -9.02 13.38
N TRP A 25 17.38 -8.27 12.92
CA TRP A 25 15.98 -8.59 13.16
C TRP A 25 15.54 -9.73 12.25
N GLN A 26 14.54 -10.49 12.68
CA GLN A 26 14.02 -11.62 11.93
C GLN A 26 12.78 -11.22 11.12
N GLY A 27 12.59 -11.92 9.99
CA GLY A 27 11.40 -11.80 9.16
C GLY A 27 11.06 -10.37 8.74
N GLU A 28 9.81 -10.00 9.01
CA GLU A 28 9.18 -8.75 8.62
C GLU A 28 9.38 -7.59 9.59
N ALA A 29 10.06 -7.80 10.72
CA ALA A 29 10.22 -6.77 11.75
C ALA A 29 10.81 -5.45 11.22
N PRO A 30 11.83 -5.43 10.32
CA PRO A 30 12.30 -4.18 9.72
C PRO A 30 11.23 -3.47 8.89
N LEU A 31 10.41 -4.20 8.15
CA LEU A 31 9.33 -3.64 7.33
C LEU A 31 8.29 -2.94 8.23
N VAL A 32 7.84 -3.64 9.28
CA VAL A 32 6.85 -3.11 10.24
C VAL A 32 7.37 -1.84 10.90
N TYR A 33 8.62 -1.86 11.36
CA TYR A 33 9.24 -0.70 12.00
C TYR A 33 9.34 0.51 11.07
N ILE A 34 9.83 0.30 9.84
CA ILE A 34 9.98 1.40 8.87
C ILE A 34 8.63 2.04 8.57
N ASN A 35 7.59 1.24 8.36
CA ASN A 35 6.25 1.76 8.07
C ASN A 35 5.65 2.47 9.28
N TYR A 36 5.84 1.94 10.50
CA TYR A 36 5.40 2.60 11.71
C TYR A 36 5.98 4.01 11.86
N ILE A 37 7.28 4.18 11.58
CA ILE A 37 7.94 5.50 11.58
C ILE A 37 7.35 6.40 10.50
N ARG A 38 7.14 5.90 9.28
CA ARG A 38 6.58 6.67 8.17
C ARG A 38 5.17 7.20 8.46
N ASP A 39 4.30 6.31 8.93
CA ASP A 39 2.88 6.60 9.07
C ASP A 39 2.60 7.44 10.33
N THR A 40 3.36 7.20 11.41
CA THR A 40 3.09 7.80 12.72
C THR A 40 3.90 9.07 12.96
N TYR A 41 5.19 9.07 12.61
CA TYR A 41 6.12 10.08 13.14
C TYR A 41 6.77 10.96 12.08
N LEU A 42 6.93 10.49 10.84
CA LEU A 42 7.69 11.21 9.82
C LEU A 42 7.21 12.65 9.62
N ARG A 43 5.89 12.87 9.62
CA ARG A 43 5.29 14.21 9.49
C ARG A 43 5.61 15.15 10.66
N THR A 44 6.01 14.60 11.81
CA THR A 44 6.33 15.35 13.03
C THR A 44 7.82 15.72 13.11
N TYR A 45 8.67 15.22 12.20
CA TYR A 45 10.13 15.36 12.27
C TYR A 45 10.65 16.66 11.65
N GLY A 46 10.33 17.79 12.29
CA GLY A 46 10.89 19.10 11.98
C GLY A 46 10.62 19.55 10.54
N SER A 47 11.63 20.21 9.93
CA SER A 47 11.54 20.79 8.59
C SER A 47 11.35 19.74 7.48
N LYS A 48 10.87 20.17 6.31
CA LYS A 48 10.74 19.31 5.13
C LYS A 48 12.08 18.69 4.70
N THR A 49 13.19 19.39 4.92
CA THR A 49 14.55 18.86 4.68
C THR A 49 14.83 17.64 5.56
N ASN A 50 14.55 17.74 6.87
CA ASN A 50 14.75 16.63 7.81
C ASN A 50 13.84 15.44 7.48
N GLN A 51 12.59 15.71 7.13
CA GLN A 51 11.63 14.69 6.71
C GLN A 51 12.12 13.95 5.47
N ASN A 52 12.64 14.67 4.46
CA ASN A 52 13.17 14.06 3.25
C ASN A 52 14.42 13.21 3.54
N GLU A 53 15.36 13.70 4.35
CA GLU A 53 16.58 12.96 4.70
C GLU A 53 16.24 11.65 5.43
N ILE A 54 15.36 11.73 6.42
CA ILE A 54 14.87 10.56 7.16
C ILE A 54 14.11 9.62 6.23
N SER A 55 13.26 10.14 5.33
CA SER A 55 12.54 9.32 4.36
C SER A 55 13.50 8.56 3.46
N SER A 56 14.51 9.22 2.90
CA SER A 56 15.52 8.57 2.05
C SER A 56 16.29 7.48 2.79
N TYR A 57 16.61 7.70 4.06
CA TYR A 57 17.23 6.66 4.88
C TYR A 57 16.31 5.44 5.08
N LEU A 58 15.03 5.69 5.39
CA LEU A 58 14.03 4.64 5.54
C LEU A 58 13.78 3.91 4.21
N ASP A 59 13.79 4.60 3.06
CA ASP A 59 13.70 3.99 1.73
C ASP A 59 14.88 3.06 1.46
N ALA A 60 16.10 3.52 1.75
CA ALA A 60 17.29 2.71 1.60
C ALA A 60 17.27 1.49 2.53
N ALA A 61 16.88 1.65 3.81
CA ALA A 61 16.73 0.54 4.74
C ALA A 61 15.61 -0.43 4.32
N MET A 62 14.54 0.07 3.70
CA MET A 62 13.46 -0.75 3.17
C MET A 62 13.97 -1.67 2.06
N GLN A 63 14.68 -1.10 1.08
CA GLN A 63 15.18 -1.81 -0.09
C GLN A 63 16.33 -2.76 0.25
N GLU A 64 17.28 -2.32 1.07
CA GLU A 64 18.50 -3.07 1.34
C GLU A 64 18.32 -4.15 2.41
N ILE A 65 17.30 -4.04 3.28
CA ILE A 65 17.17 -4.90 4.47
C ILE A 65 15.78 -5.49 4.58
N ALA A 66 14.76 -4.64 4.71
CA ALA A 66 13.42 -5.12 5.07
C ALA A 66 12.83 -6.04 4.01
N ILE A 67 12.95 -5.66 2.74
CA ILE A 67 12.47 -6.45 1.61
C ILE A 67 13.25 -7.76 1.48
N PRO A 68 14.60 -7.77 1.41
CA PRO A 68 15.37 -9.01 1.38
C PRO A 68 15.03 -9.98 2.51
N LYS A 69 14.92 -9.50 3.75
CA LYS A 69 14.58 -10.34 4.90
C LYS A 69 13.18 -10.93 4.83
N LEU A 70 12.22 -10.13 4.38
CA LEU A 70 10.85 -10.60 4.20
C LEU A 70 10.79 -11.69 3.12
N ILE A 71 11.53 -11.52 2.03
CA ILE A 71 11.65 -12.50 0.95
C ILE A 71 12.35 -13.76 1.44
N GLU A 72 13.44 -13.63 2.20
CA GLU A 72 14.16 -14.74 2.82
C GLU A 72 13.23 -15.59 3.69
N ALA A 73 12.49 -14.93 4.61
CA ALA A 73 11.55 -15.61 5.49
C ALA A 73 10.37 -16.25 4.74
N LEU A 74 9.87 -15.60 3.68
CA LEU A 74 8.86 -16.21 2.78
C LEU A 74 9.39 -17.46 2.08
N ASN A 75 10.67 -17.49 1.70
CA ASN A 75 11.28 -18.64 1.02
C ASN A 75 11.86 -19.67 2.00
N SER A 76 11.71 -19.48 3.31
CA SER A 76 12.15 -20.42 4.32
C SER A 76 11.50 -21.80 4.13
N ASN A 77 12.23 -22.83 4.54
CA ASN A 77 11.71 -24.20 4.61
C ASN A 77 10.96 -24.46 5.94
N ASP A 78 11.05 -23.52 6.89
CA ASP A 78 10.28 -23.56 8.12
C ASP A 78 8.84 -23.09 7.84
N GLU A 79 7.89 -24.03 7.87
CA GLU A 79 6.49 -23.73 7.59
C GLU A 79 5.88 -22.78 8.64
N ASP A 80 6.31 -22.82 9.90
CA ASP A 80 5.80 -21.93 10.94
C ASP A 80 6.27 -20.49 10.72
N GLU A 81 7.52 -20.33 10.28
CA GLU A 81 8.05 -19.03 9.86
C GLU A 81 7.28 -18.48 8.66
N VAL A 82 7.08 -19.30 7.62
CA VAL A 82 6.33 -18.90 6.41
C VAL A 82 4.88 -18.54 6.75
N LEU A 83 4.22 -19.30 7.63
CA LEU A 83 2.88 -19.00 8.10
C LEU A 83 2.82 -17.66 8.82
N GLY A 84 3.69 -17.45 9.80
CA GLY A 84 3.74 -16.19 10.56
C GLY A 84 3.94 -14.97 9.66
N ILE A 85 4.79 -15.10 8.65
CA ILE A 85 5.03 -14.06 7.66
C ILE A 85 3.81 -13.83 6.78
N LEU A 86 3.23 -14.88 6.22
CA LEU A 86 2.05 -14.77 5.35
C LEU A 86 0.84 -14.19 6.08
N THR A 87 0.62 -14.53 7.35
CA THR A 87 -0.43 -13.92 8.17
C THR A 87 -0.25 -12.40 8.29
N ARG A 88 0.99 -11.93 8.47
CA ARG A 88 1.28 -10.51 8.57
C ARG A 88 1.20 -9.79 7.24
N ILE A 89 1.66 -10.41 6.16
CA ILE A 89 1.48 -9.89 4.80
C ILE A 89 -0.02 -9.81 4.47
N GLU A 90 -0.83 -10.75 4.93
CA GLU A 90 -2.28 -10.73 4.76
C GLU A 90 -2.90 -9.53 5.48
N ASP A 91 -2.52 -9.25 6.73
CA ASP A 91 -2.98 -8.04 7.43
C ASP A 91 -2.52 -6.75 6.73
N MET A 92 -1.25 -6.68 6.31
CA MET A 92 -0.73 -5.54 5.55
C MET A 92 -1.44 -5.34 4.21
N SER A 93 -1.79 -6.43 3.52
CA SER A 93 -2.50 -6.39 2.24
C SER A 93 -3.89 -5.77 2.35
N ARG A 94 -4.51 -5.83 3.54
CA ARG A 94 -5.81 -5.18 3.81
C ARG A 94 -5.64 -3.69 4.11
N LYS A 95 -4.61 -3.33 4.88
CA LYS A 95 -4.40 -1.97 5.39
C LYS A 95 -3.70 -1.06 4.40
N ASN A 96 -2.60 -1.55 3.82
CA ASN A 96 -1.78 -0.81 2.87
C ASN A 96 -1.23 -1.76 1.77
N PRO A 97 -2.06 -2.06 0.76
CA PRO A 97 -1.74 -2.98 -0.33
C PRO A 97 -0.44 -2.67 -1.09
N ASP A 98 0.00 -1.41 -1.13
CA ASP A 98 1.22 -1.06 -1.87
C ASP A 98 2.49 -1.60 -1.23
N LEU A 99 2.47 -1.81 0.10
CA LEU A 99 3.63 -2.29 0.84
C LEU A 99 4.00 -3.72 0.47
N ILE A 100 2.99 -4.53 0.11
CA ILE A 100 3.19 -5.94 -0.22
C ILE A 100 3.50 -6.16 -1.70
N LYS A 101 3.49 -5.11 -2.53
CA LYS A 101 3.68 -5.22 -3.98
C LYS A 101 4.96 -5.98 -4.34
N ILE A 102 6.04 -5.71 -3.59
CA ILE A 102 7.35 -6.31 -3.82
C ILE A 102 7.44 -7.78 -3.39
N THR A 103 6.48 -8.25 -2.58
CA THR A 103 6.44 -9.65 -2.15
C THR A 103 5.52 -10.53 -2.99
N LEU A 104 4.71 -9.95 -3.88
CA LEU A 104 3.66 -10.68 -4.61
C LEU A 104 4.20 -11.87 -5.39
N SER A 105 5.31 -11.73 -6.10
CA SER A 105 5.91 -12.85 -6.86
C SER A 105 6.36 -14.02 -5.98
N HIS A 106 6.71 -13.74 -4.71
CA HIS A 106 7.06 -14.77 -3.72
C HIS A 106 5.81 -15.38 -3.10
N VAL A 107 4.78 -14.57 -2.86
CA VAL A 107 3.47 -15.03 -2.39
C VAL A 107 2.79 -15.92 -3.43
N GLU A 108 2.83 -15.56 -4.71
CA GLU A 108 2.26 -16.34 -5.82
C GLU A 108 2.82 -17.77 -5.85
N LYS A 109 4.14 -17.93 -5.64
CA LYS A 109 4.79 -19.24 -5.55
C LYS A 109 4.27 -20.12 -4.41
N LYS A 110 3.66 -19.51 -3.38
CA LYS A 110 3.09 -20.22 -2.22
C LYS A 110 1.64 -20.63 -2.42
N GLN A 111 0.96 -20.20 -3.50
CA GLN A 111 -0.43 -20.59 -3.76
C GLN A 111 -0.61 -22.09 -4.03
N SER A 112 0.42 -22.75 -4.55
CA SER A 112 0.43 -24.20 -4.80
C SER A 112 1.16 -25.01 -3.71
N HIS A 113 1.38 -24.42 -2.53
CA HIS A 113 2.07 -25.09 -1.43
C HIS A 113 1.27 -26.30 -0.91
N SER A 114 1.96 -27.36 -0.50
CA SER A 114 1.35 -28.59 0.05
C SER A 114 0.57 -28.31 1.34
N ASN A 115 1.10 -27.45 2.20
CA ASN A 115 0.39 -26.91 3.35
C ASN A 115 -0.80 -26.03 2.91
N LYS A 116 -2.01 -26.44 3.28
CA LYS A 116 -3.27 -25.78 2.90
C LYS A 116 -3.45 -24.39 3.51
N GLU A 117 -2.87 -24.15 4.68
CA GLU A 117 -2.97 -22.85 5.35
C GLU A 117 -2.08 -21.82 4.65
N ILE A 118 -0.85 -22.20 4.31
CA ILE A 118 0.08 -21.39 3.51
C ILE A 118 -0.55 -21.02 2.16
N SER A 119 -1.07 -22.01 1.42
CA SER A 119 -1.71 -21.75 0.12
C SER A 119 -2.96 -20.87 0.24
N SER A 120 -3.79 -21.09 1.27
CA SER A 120 -4.96 -20.26 1.53
C SER A 120 -4.59 -18.80 1.84
N LEU A 121 -3.58 -18.57 2.69
CA LEU A 121 -3.10 -17.23 3.01
C LEU A 121 -2.53 -16.54 1.77
N ALA A 122 -1.72 -17.25 0.97
CA ALA A 122 -1.15 -16.71 -0.26
C ALA A 122 -2.23 -16.24 -1.25
N VAL A 123 -3.30 -17.04 -1.42
CA VAL A 123 -4.45 -16.67 -2.25
C VAL A 123 -5.19 -15.45 -1.69
N LYS A 124 -5.36 -15.37 -0.35
CA LYS A 124 -6.02 -14.22 0.29
C LYS A 124 -5.21 -12.93 0.09
N VAL A 125 -3.90 -12.99 0.28
CA VAL A 125 -2.99 -11.86 0.05
C VAL A 125 -3.15 -11.33 -1.38
N GLN A 126 -3.08 -12.22 -2.37
CA GLN A 126 -3.24 -11.84 -3.79
C GLN A 126 -4.60 -11.19 -4.03
N LYS A 127 -5.67 -11.81 -3.54
CA LYS A 127 -7.04 -11.29 -3.69
C LYS A 127 -7.22 -9.91 -3.06
N ASN A 128 -6.62 -9.67 -1.89
CA ASN A 128 -6.67 -8.36 -1.23
C ASN A 128 -5.96 -7.30 -2.06
N TYR A 129 -4.78 -7.63 -2.62
CA TYR A 129 -4.05 -6.73 -3.50
C TYR A 129 -4.83 -6.42 -4.78
N ASP A 130 -5.34 -7.43 -5.48
CA ASP A 130 -6.08 -7.26 -6.73
C ASP A 130 -7.35 -6.42 -6.54
N ARG A 131 -8.09 -6.66 -5.44
CA ARG A 131 -9.24 -5.84 -5.05
C ARG A 131 -8.85 -4.38 -4.83
N ALA A 132 -7.72 -4.12 -4.17
CA ALA A 132 -7.25 -2.77 -3.96
C ALA A 132 -6.89 -2.06 -5.27
N ILE A 133 -6.22 -2.76 -6.20
CA ILE A 133 -5.89 -2.22 -7.53
C ILE A 133 -7.16 -1.92 -8.32
N LYS A 134 -8.12 -2.86 -8.35
CA LYS A 134 -9.42 -2.67 -9.00
C LYS A 134 -10.13 -1.42 -8.46
N ARG A 135 -10.24 -1.28 -7.14
CA ARG A 135 -10.86 -0.09 -6.50
C ARG A 135 -10.17 1.21 -6.89
N ARG A 136 -8.84 1.24 -7.03
CA ARG A 136 -8.11 2.44 -7.47
C ARG A 136 -8.39 2.77 -8.93
N GLN A 137 -8.45 1.78 -9.80
CA GLN A 137 -8.79 1.97 -11.22
C GLN A 137 -10.21 2.55 -11.36
N ILE A 138 -11.17 2.03 -10.60
CA ILE A 138 -12.55 2.54 -10.61
C ILE A 138 -12.61 3.98 -10.08
N LYS A 139 -11.94 4.28 -8.97
CA LYS A 139 -11.85 5.66 -8.45
C LYS A 139 -11.23 6.62 -9.45
N LYS A 140 -10.21 6.19 -10.19
CA LYS A 140 -9.60 6.99 -11.25
C LYS A 140 -10.59 7.25 -12.39
N LYS A 141 -11.33 6.23 -12.82
CA LYS A 141 -12.40 6.35 -13.83
C LYS A 141 -13.50 7.32 -13.39
N LEU A 142 -13.93 7.25 -12.13
CA LEU A 142 -14.89 8.20 -11.56
C LEU A 142 -14.36 9.64 -11.58
N ALA A 143 -13.12 9.85 -11.16
CA ALA A 143 -12.49 11.18 -11.19
C ALA A 143 -12.32 11.72 -12.63
N GLU A 144 -12.05 10.85 -13.60
CA GLU A 144 -12.01 11.23 -15.03
C GLU A 144 -13.41 11.59 -15.54
N ASN A 145 -14.44 10.81 -15.19
CA ASN A 145 -15.83 11.12 -15.52
C ASN A 145 -16.28 12.45 -14.91
N GLU A 146 -15.90 12.75 -13.67
CA GLU A 146 -16.19 14.05 -13.04
C GLU A 146 -15.48 15.21 -13.76
N LYS A 147 -14.27 15.03 -14.28
CA LYS A 147 -13.59 16.07 -15.07
C LYS A 147 -14.26 16.33 -16.42
N ILE A 148 -14.84 15.31 -17.05
CA ILE A 148 -15.47 15.40 -18.37
C ILE A 148 -16.93 15.90 -18.25
N GLY A 149 -17.67 15.31 -17.32
CA GLY A 149 -19.11 15.50 -17.14
C GLY A 149 -19.46 16.55 -16.09
N GLY A 150 -18.60 16.79 -15.12
CA GLY A 150 -18.95 17.43 -13.86
C GLY A 150 -19.55 16.43 -12.86
N THR A 151 -19.88 16.93 -11.68
CA THR A 151 -20.69 16.25 -10.65
C THR A 151 -22.11 15.97 -11.17
N ASP A 152 -22.92 15.17 -10.45
CA ASP A 152 -24.31 14.90 -10.86
C ASP A 152 -25.13 16.19 -10.97
N ALA A 153 -24.90 17.13 -10.06
CA ALA A 153 -25.56 18.43 -10.07
C ALA A 153 -25.18 19.26 -11.31
N GLU A 154 -23.89 19.24 -11.70
CA GLU A 154 -23.42 19.93 -12.90
C GLU A 154 -23.92 19.25 -14.18
N LEU A 155 -24.00 17.92 -14.20
CA LEU A 155 -24.60 17.14 -15.29
C LEU A 155 -26.08 17.48 -15.48
N ASP A 156 -26.85 17.56 -14.38
CA ASP A 156 -28.26 17.96 -14.40
C ASP A 156 -28.41 19.40 -14.92
N GLN A 157 -27.56 20.32 -14.44
CA GLN A 157 -27.57 21.72 -14.91
C GLN A 157 -27.25 21.83 -16.40
N ARG A 158 -26.27 21.05 -16.90
CA ARG A 158 -25.89 21.04 -18.33
C ARG A 158 -26.99 20.48 -19.22
N LEU A 159 -27.76 19.49 -18.74
CA LEU A 159 -28.94 19.00 -19.46
C LEU A 159 -30.03 20.08 -19.52
N VAL A 160 -30.34 20.69 -18.37
CA VAL A 160 -31.37 21.75 -18.28
C VAL A 160 -31.01 22.97 -19.13
N SER A 161 -29.72 23.34 -19.17
CA SER A 161 -29.24 24.45 -20.00
C SER A 161 -29.12 24.10 -21.48
N GLY A 162 -29.40 22.86 -21.89
CA GLY A 162 -29.24 22.36 -23.26
C GLY A 162 -27.78 22.26 -23.73
N ALA A 163 -26.81 22.34 -22.81
CA ALA A 163 -25.38 22.24 -23.14
C ALA A 163 -24.94 20.82 -23.50
N ILE A 164 -25.74 19.82 -23.15
CA ILE A 164 -25.59 18.41 -23.55
C ILE A 164 -26.95 17.85 -23.97
N THR A 165 -26.94 16.79 -24.77
CA THR A 165 -28.15 16.07 -25.18
C THR A 165 -28.62 15.09 -24.12
N GLU A 166 -29.90 14.69 -24.16
CA GLU A 166 -30.45 13.65 -23.28
C GLU A 166 -29.71 12.31 -23.41
N SER A 167 -29.35 11.92 -24.64
CA SER A 167 -28.59 10.69 -24.89
C SER A 167 -27.19 10.73 -24.25
N GLU A 168 -26.52 11.89 -24.32
CA GLU A 168 -25.22 12.10 -23.71
C GLU A 168 -25.29 12.11 -22.18
N TYR A 169 -26.32 12.74 -21.61
CA TYR A 169 -26.61 12.71 -20.18
C TYR A 169 -26.83 11.28 -19.67
N LEU A 170 -27.70 10.51 -20.34
CA LEU A 170 -28.01 9.13 -19.94
C LEU A 170 -26.77 8.23 -20.02
N ARG A 171 -25.92 8.40 -21.03
CA ARG A 171 -24.66 7.67 -21.17
C ARG A 171 -23.73 7.93 -19.98
N LEU A 172 -23.47 9.20 -19.68
CA LEU A 172 -22.57 9.60 -18.59
C LEU A 172 -23.10 9.14 -17.21
N LYS A 173 -24.41 9.27 -16.98
CA LYS A 173 -25.06 8.82 -15.74
C LYS A 173 -24.99 7.31 -15.56
N LYS A 174 -25.22 6.54 -16.63
CA LYS A 174 -25.10 5.08 -16.62
C LYS A 174 -23.67 4.62 -16.33
N GLU A 175 -22.68 5.21 -16.99
CA GLU A 175 -21.26 4.89 -16.78
C GLU A 175 -20.83 5.13 -15.33
N ARG A 176 -21.37 6.17 -14.70
CA ARG A 176 -21.06 6.52 -13.31
C ARG A 176 -21.76 5.61 -12.30
N ILE A 177 -23.03 5.28 -12.51
CA ILE A 177 -23.76 4.29 -11.68
C ILE A 177 -23.04 2.93 -11.74
N GLN A 178 -22.65 2.48 -12.93
CA GLN A 178 -21.93 1.22 -13.09
C GLN A 178 -20.60 1.24 -12.33
N ALA A 179 -19.85 2.34 -12.38
CA ALA A 179 -18.61 2.48 -11.63
C ALA A 179 -18.83 2.49 -10.10
N TYR A 180 -19.94 3.03 -9.59
CA TYR A 180 -20.27 2.92 -8.16
C TYR A 180 -20.63 1.50 -7.75
N GLN A 181 -21.39 0.77 -8.57
CA GLN A 181 -21.72 -0.64 -8.32
C GLN A 181 -20.45 -1.51 -8.24
N GLU A 182 -19.51 -1.29 -9.16
CA GLU A 182 -18.22 -2.00 -9.16
C GLU A 182 -17.33 -1.71 -7.93
N LEU A 183 -17.59 -0.64 -7.16
CA LEU A 183 -16.89 -0.31 -5.91
C LEU A 183 -17.47 -1.01 -4.67
N GLU A 184 -18.77 -1.31 -4.70
CA GLU A 184 -19.48 -1.98 -3.60
C GLU A 184 -19.20 -3.50 -3.58
N ASP A 185 -18.87 -4.08 -4.73
CA ASP A 185 -18.43 -5.48 -4.93
C ASP A 185 -16.96 -5.76 -4.51
#